data_AF-U2AMB0-F1
#
_entry.id   AF-U2AMB0-F1
#
_cell.length_a   1.000
_cell.length_b   1.000
_cell.length_c   1.000
_cell.angle_alpha   90.00
_cell.angle_beta   90.00
_cell.angle_gamma   90.00
#
_symmetry.space_group_name_H-M   'P 1'
#
loop_
_entity.id
_entity.type
_entity.pdbx_description
1 polymer ?
#
loop_
_entity_poly.entity_id
_entity_poly.type
_entity_poly.pdbx_seq_one_letter_code
_entity_poly.pdbx_strand_id
1 'polypeptide(L)' 'MEERTKTKTASSIFKVGEEVLISPQVTNGKQWIKGVVTEIEDNPFVGFVISVKTEDLGTFFDKEYLFKKLTINN' A
#
# COMPACT_ATOMS: atom_id res chain seq x y z
N MET A 1 -4.15 0.72 36.78
CA MET A 1 -4.94 0.42 35.57
C MET A 1 -4.27 1.22 34.47
N GLU A 2 -3.44 0.56 33.66
CA GLU A 2 -2.61 1.24 32.68
C GLU A 2 -3.51 1.89 31.63
N GLU A 3 -3.49 3.22 31.57
CA GLU A 3 -4.12 4.01 30.52
C GLU A 3 -3.59 3.52 29.18
N ARG A 4 -4.44 2.80 28.43
CA ARG A 4 -4.21 2.49 27.02
C ARG A 4 -4.25 3.82 26.28
N THR A 5 -3.08 4.44 26.13
CA THR A 5 -2.89 5.59 25.27
C THR A 5 -3.44 5.20 23.89
N LYS A 6 -4.51 5.88 23.48
CA LYS A 6 -5.00 5.87 22.10
C LYS A 6 -3.90 6.47 21.23
N THR A 7 -2.91 5.67 20.85
CA THR A 7 -1.83 6.08 19.96
C THR A 7 -2.47 6.36 18.60
N LYS A 8 -2.48 7.64 18.22
CA LYS A 8 -2.70 8.20 16.88
C LYS A 8 -3.27 7.20 15.87
N THR A 9 -4.51 7.43 15.44
CA THR A 9 -5.14 6.85 14.25
C THR A 9 -4.07 6.63 13.17
N ALA A 10 -3.53 5.41 13.08
CA ALA A 10 -2.57 5.09 12.06
C ALA A 10 -3.36 5.24 10.76
N SER A 11 -2.99 6.22 9.95
CA SER A 11 -3.57 6.39 8.63
C SER A 11 -2.53 5.86 7.68
N SER A 12 -2.90 4.95 6.78
CA SER A 12 -1.96 4.48 5.77
C SER A 12 -1.33 5.67 5.06
N ILE A 13 -0.06 5.52 4.69
CA ILE A 13 0.64 6.57 3.96
C ILE A 13 0.01 6.79 2.58
N PHE A 14 -0.72 5.81 2.05
CA PHE A 14 -1.36 5.84 0.73
C PHE A 14 -2.83 6.28 0.80
N LYS A 15 -3.39 6.58 -0.37
CA LYS A 15 -4.81 6.90 -0.55
C LYS A 15 -5.38 6.14 -1.73
N VAL A 16 -6.66 5.79 -1.66
CA VAL A 16 -7.39 5.25 -2.81
C VAL A 16 -7.38 6.28 -3.95
N GLY A 17 -7.05 5.83 -5.15
CA GLY A 17 -6.82 6.66 -6.33
C GLY A 17 -5.38 7.17 -6.48
N GLU A 18 -4.48 6.90 -5.53
CA GLU A 18 -3.06 7.30 -5.63
C GLU A 18 -2.27 6.31 -6.51
N GLU A 19 -1.42 6.85 -7.39
CA GLU A 19 -0.46 6.04 -8.15
C GLU A 19 0.75 5.67 -7.31
N VAL A 20 1.07 4.38 -7.30
CA VAL A 20 2.14 3.79 -6.50
C VAL A 20 2.96 2.81 -7.33
N LEU A 21 4.18 2.54 -6.88
CA LEU A 21 5.03 1.50 -7.41
C LEU A 21 4.87 0.23 -6.58
N ILE A 22 4.53 -0.87 -7.25
CA ILE A 22 4.38 -2.20 -6.67
C ILE A 22 5.73 -2.89 -6.67
N SER A 23 6.14 -3.47 -5.54
CA SER A 23 7.39 -4.21 -5.44
C SER A 23 7.40 -5.41 -6.39
N PRO A 24 8.52 -5.69 -7.07
CA PRO A 24 8.68 -6.91 -7.87
C PRO A 24 8.44 -8.20 -7.06
N GLN A 25 8.55 -8.15 -5.73
CA GLN A 25 8.22 -9.28 -4.86
C GLN A 25 6.72 -9.62 -4.87
N VAL A 26 5.85 -8.62 -4.96
CA VAL A 26 4.39 -8.80 -5.00
C VAL A 26 3.96 -9.27 -6.39
N THR A 27 4.59 -8.75 -7.43
CA THR A 27 4.23 -9.06 -8.82
C THR A 27 4.96 -10.28 -9.37
N ASN A 28 5.81 -10.92 -8.55
CA ASN A 28 6.76 -11.96 -8.95
C ASN A 28 7.59 -11.57 -10.21
N GLY A 29 7.91 -10.28 -10.31
CA GLY A 29 8.60 -9.68 -11.44
C GLY A 29 10.04 -9.32 -11.12
N LYS A 30 10.67 -8.55 -12.01
CA LYS A 30 12.05 -8.05 -11.82
C LYS A 30 12.12 -6.55 -11.58
N GLN A 31 11.06 -5.81 -11.90
CA GLN A 31 11.01 -4.36 -11.84
C GLN A 31 9.82 -3.91 -11.02
N TRP A 32 9.94 -2.70 -10.47
CA TRP A 32 8.82 -2.00 -9.87
C TRP A 32 7.87 -1.56 -10.98
N ILE A 33 6.61 -1.95 -10.89
CA ILE A 33 5.60 -1.56 -11.85
C ILE A 33 4.66 -0.54 -11.23
N LYS A 34 4.03 0.29 -12.06
CA LYS A 34 3.04 1.25 -11.59
C LYS A 34 1.68 0.60 -11.44
N GLY A 35 0.91 1.09 -10.49
CA GLY A 35 -0.51 0.82 -10.38
C GLY A 35 -1.21 1.85 -9.52
N VAL A 36 -2.54 1.81 -9.52
CA VAL A 36 -3.40 2.73 -8.78
C VAL A 36 -3.99 2.02 -7.59
N VAL A 37 -3.88 2.62 -6.40
CA VAL A 37 -4.51 2.07 -5.19
C VAL A 37 -6.03 2.09 -5.35
N THR A 38 -6.66 0.93 -5.26
CA THR A 38 -8.12 0.80 -5.32
C THR A 38 -8.77 0.64 -3.95
N GLU A 39 -8.02 0.10 -2.98
CA GLU A 39 -8.54 -0.18 -1.65
C GLU A 39 -7.42 -0.18 -0.61
N ILE A 40 -7.76 0.18 0.62
CA ILE A 40 -6.86 0.16 1.78
C ILE A 40 -7.61 -0.51 2.92
N GLU A 41 -7.14 -1.66 3.36
CA GLU A 41 -7.68 -2.43 4.48
C GLU A 41 -6.79 -2.25 5.70
N ASP A 42 -7.39 -1.92 6.85
CA ASP A 42 -6.72 -1.93 8.15
C ASP A 42 -6.90 -3.31 8.80
N ASN A 43 -5.91 -4.18 8.64
CA ASN A 43 -5.97 -5.52 9.17
C ASN A 43 -5.30 -5.58 10.56
N PRO A 44 -6.03 -5.99 11.63
CA PRO A 44 -5.50 -5.97 13.00
C PRO A 44 -4.33 -6.95 13.24
N PHE A 45 -4.08 -7.90 12.34
CA PHE A 45 -3.00 -8.88 12.46
C PHE A 45 -1.76 -8.51 11.65
N VAL A 46 -1.94 -7.95 10.45
CA VAL A 46 -0.83 -7.68 9.51
C VAL A 46 -0.58 -6.19 9.25
N GLY A 47 -1.42 -5.29 9.78
CA GLY A 47 -1.39 -3.86 9.53
C GLY A 47 -2.13 -3.47 8.23
N PHE A 48 -1.76 -2.34 7.64
CA PHE A 48 -2.38 -1.86 6.41
C PHE A 48 -2.02 -2.75 5.21
N VAL A 49 -3.06 -3.28 4.58
CA VAL A 49 -2.99 -3.96 3.30
C VAL A 49 -3.55 -3.03 2.24
N ILE A 50 -2.83 -2.87 1.14
CA ILE A 50 -3.26 -2.02 0.03
C ILE A 50 -3.42 -2.84 -1.23
N SER A 51 -4.57 -2.64 -1.87
CA SER A 51 -4.91 -3.23 -3.15
C SER A 51 -4.61 -2.21 -4.24
N VAL A 52 -3.81 -2.61 -5.22
CA VAL A 52 -3.33 -1.79 -6.31
C VAL A 52 -3.67 -2.46 -7.63
N LYS A 53 -4.39 -1.74 -8.49
CA LYS A 53 -4.74 -2.20 -9.83
C LYS A 53 -3.74 -1.65 -10.83
N THR A 54 -3.19 -2.56 -11.63
CA THR A 54 -2.33 -2.25 -12.78
C THR A 54 -3.16 -2.23 -14.07
N GLU A 55 -2.65 -1.58 -15.10
CA GLU A 55 -3.33 -1.51 -16.40
C GLU A 55 -3.31 -2.87 -17.13
N ASP A 56 -2.18 -3.58 -17.07
CA ASP A 56 -1.96 -4.80 -17.87
C ASP A 56 -2.03 -6.13 -17.09
N LEU A 57 -1.66 -6.12 -15.80
CA LEU A 57 -1.41 -7.35 -15.03
C LEU A 57 -2.51 -7.69 -14.02
N GLY A 58 -3.54 -6.83 -13.90
CA GLY A 58 -4.64 -7.00 -12.95
C GLY A 58 -4.39 -6.32 -11.60
N THR A 59 -5.04 -6.85 -10.55
CA THR A 59 -4.99 -6.28 -9.19
C THR A 59 -4.05 -7.08 -8.30
N PHE A 60 -3.15 -6.39 -7.61
CA PHE A 60 -2.24 -6.93 -6.61
C PHE A 60 -2.61 -6.38 -5.23
N PHE A 61 -2.42 -7.17 -4.17
CA PHE A 61 -2.65 -6.72 -2.79
C PHE A 61 -1.57 -7.26 -1.88
N ASP A 62 -1.00 -6.39 -1.05
CA ASP A 62 -0.05 -6.80 0.00
C ASP A 62 0.10 -5.67 1.04
N LYS A 63 1.01 -5.84 1.99
CA LYS A 63 1.29 -4.88 3.06
C LYS A 63 1.87 -3.58 2.51
N GLU A 64 1.52 -2.45 3.14
CA GLU A 64 1.85 -1.12 2.60
C GLU A 64 3.35 -0.88 2.34
N TYR A 65 4.25 -1.51 3.10
CA TYR A 65 5.70 -1.35 2.94
C TYR A 65 6.26 -1.99 1.65
N LEU A 66 5.48 -2.85 0.98
CA LEU A 66 5.84 -3.43 -0.31
C LEU A 66 5.48 -2.51 -1.49
N PHE A 67 4.96 -1.33 -1.21
CA PHE A 67 4.64 -0.32 -2.19
C PHE A 67 5.44 0.94 -1.91
N LYS A 68 5.71 1.70 -2.97
CA LYS A 68 6.41 2.98 -2.89
C LYS A 68 5.56 4.06 -3.49
N LYS A 69 5.54 5.23 -2.85
CA LYS A 69 4.97 6.43 -3.46
C LYS A 69 5.77 6.81 -4.68
N LEU A 70 5.08 7.26 -5.72
CA LEU A 70 5.72 7.99 -6.81
C LEU A 70 6.08 9.39 -6.27
N THR A 71 7.26 9.52 -5.65
CA THR A 71 7.74 10.86 -5.27
C THR A 71 8.11 11.59 -6.55
N ILE A 72 7.28 12.55 -6.96
CA ILE A 72 7.66 13.53 -7.98
C ILE A 72 8.59 14.52 -7.28
N ASN A 73 9.90 14.29 -7.36
CA ASN A 73 10.86 15.31 -6.97
C ASN A 73 10.73 16.45 -7.97
N ASN A 74 10.20 17.58 -7.51
CA ASN A 74 10.01 18.80 -8.28
C ASN A 74 11.20 19.74 -8.11
#